data_AF-A0A7C2A6S0-F1
#
_entry.id   AF-A0A7C2A6S0-F1
#
_cell.length_a   1.000
_cell.length_b   1.000
_cell.length_c   1.000
_cell.angle_alpha   90.00
_cell.angle_beta   90.00
_cell.angle_gamma   90.00
#
_symmetry.space_group_name_H-M   'P 1'
#
loop_
_entity.id
_entity.type
_entity.pdbx_description
1 polymer ?
#
loop_
_entity_poly.entity_id
_entity_poly.type
_entity_poly.pdbx_seq_one_letter_code
_entity_poly.pdbx_strand_id
1 'polypeptide(L)'
;AIDTSPSYSPDGKYIVFNSDRGGTQQIYVMNADGRKVHRISYGKGRYATPVWSPRGDLIAFTKMSGGRFYIGVMRTDGSGERLLAEDFLVEAPTWAPNGRVLMFFRQGRTRKDGSGGHSRLYSIDLTGFNEREIVTPMDASDPAWSPLIP
;
A
#
# COMPACT_ATOMS: atom_id res chain seq x y z
N ALA A 1 15.79 -1.16 -14.85
CA ALA A 1 14.77 -0.77 -13.86
C ALA A 1 13.92 -1.98 -13.56
N ILE A 2 13.50 -2.14 -12.31
CA ILE A 2 12.58 -3.17 -11.85
C ILE A 2 11.21 -2.52 -11.66
N ASP A 3 10.20 -3.03 -12.36
CA ASP A 3 8.81 -2.56 -12.30
C ASP A 3 7.94 -3.66 -11.68
N THR A 4 7.30 -3.39 -10.55
CA THR A 4 6.50 -4.38 -9.81
C THR A 4 5.23 -3.80 -9.20
N SER A 5 4.39 -4.69 -8.68
CA SER A 5 3.14 -4.38 -7.96
C SER A 5 2.17 -3.49 -8.74
N PRO A 6 1.78 -3.85 -9.98
CA PRO A 6 0.83 -3.05 -10.74
C PRO A 6 -0.59 -3.15 -10.16
N SER A 7 -1.34 -2.04 -10.20
CA SER A 7 -2.76 -1.97 -9.91
C SER A 7 -3.46 -1.12 -10.95
N TYR A 8 -4.56 -1.61 -11.52
CA TYR A 8 -5.40 -0.83 -12.42
C TYR A 8 -6.17 0.27 -11.66
N SER A 9 -6.44 1.38 -12.34
CA SER A 9 -7.50 2.29 -11.94
C SER A 9 -8.87 1.63 -12.08
N PRO A 10 -9.89 2.02 -11.29
CA PRO A 10 -11.23 1.41 -11.36
C PRO A 10 -11.90 1.53 -12.73
N ASP A 11 -11.55 2.56 -13.50
CA ASP A 11 -12.05 2.77 -14.86
C ASP A 11 -11.20 2.05 -15.94
N GLY A 12 -10.16 1.32 -15.54
CA GLY A 12 -9.28 0.56 -16.42
C GLY A 12 -8.38 1.39 -17.32
N LYS A 13 -8.34 2.73 -17.17
CA LYS A 13 -7.57 3.61 -18.06
C LYS A 13 -6.11 3.76 -17.69
N TYR A 14 -5.78 3.51 -16.42
CA TYR A 14 -4.45 3.74 -15.88
C TYR A 14 -3.95 2.54 -15.08
N ILE A 15 -2.63 2.47 -14.94
CA ILE A 15 -1.95 1.50 -14.09
C ILE A 15 -1.03 2.30 -13.17
N VAL A 16 -1.16 2.09 -11.86
CA VAL A 16 -0.16 2.51 -10.87
C VAL A 16 0.77 1.34 -10.57
N PHE A 17 2.06 1.60 -10.40
CA PHE A 17 3.06 0.58 -10.10
C PHE A 17 4.28 1.22 -9.43
N ASN A 18 5.16 0.42 -8.83
CA ASN A 18 6.43 0.92 -8.31
C ASN A 18 7.60 0.62 -9.25
N SER A 19 8.58 1.52 -9.31
CA SER A 19 9.79 1.38 -10.11
C SER A 19 11.01 2.01 -9.44
N ASP A 20 12.19 1.41 -9.65
CA ASP A 20 13.48 1.98 -9.23
C ASP A 20 14.18 2.81 -10.32
N ARG A 21 13.52 3.08 -11.45
CA ARG A 21 14.11 3.78 -12.61
C ARG A 21 14.68 5.17 -12.29
N GLY A 22 14.22 5.81 -11.20
CA GLY A 22 14.72 7.08 -10.71
C GLY A 22 15.84 6.97 -9.67
N GLY A 23 16.48 5.79 -9.53
CA GLY A 23 17.56 5.49 -8.59
C GLY A 23 17.10 4.94 -7.23
N THR A 24 15.86 5.20 -6.83
CA THR A 24 15.22 4.56 -5.66
C THR A 24 13.81 4.14 -6.03
N GLN A 25 13.23 3.21 -5.28
CA GLN A 25 11.86 2.72 -5.50
C GLN A 25 10.85 3.84 -5.26
N GLN A 26 10.07 4.16 -6.29
CA GLN A 26 9.08 5.24 -6.31
C GLN A 26 7.81 4.76 -7.02
N ILE A 27 6.70 5.48 -6.85
CA ILE A 27 5.42 5.18 -7.49
C ILE A 27 5.29 5.96 -8.79
N TYR A 28 4.84 5.24 -9.82
CA TYR A 28 4.61 5.74 -11.16
C TYR A 28 3.18 5.40 -11.60
N VAL A 29 2.66 6.20 -12.51
CA VAL A 29 1.41 5.97 -13.21
C VAL A 29 1.68 5.96 -14.71
N MET A 30 0.95 5.11 -15.43
CA MET A 30 0.93 5.07 -16.89
C MET A 30 -0.48 4.81 -17.40
N ASN A 31 -0.70 5.04 -18.69
CA ASN A 31 -1.90 4.57 -19.37
C ASN A 31 -1.94 3.02 -19.37
N ALA A 32 -3.13 2.44 -19.45
CA ALA A 32 -3.30 0.98 -19.56
C ALA A 32 -2.62 0.36 -20.80
N ASP A 33 -2.34 1.17 -21.83
CA ASP A 33 -1.57 0.77 -23.01
C ASP A 33 -0.04 0.86 -22.82
N GLY A 34 0.43 1.17 -21.61
CA GLY A 34 1.84 1.29 -21.25
C GLY A 34 2.49 2.64 -21.57
N ARG A 35 1.77 3.59 -22.19
CA ARG A 35 2.32 4.91 -22.55
C ARG A 35 2.20 5.92 -21.39
N LYS A 36 2.85 7.07 -21.55
CA LYS A 36 2.78 8.22 -20.63
C LYS A 36 3.16 7.91 -19.19
N VAL A 37 4.19 7.07 -19.02
CA VAL A 37 4.78 6.76 -17.73
C VAL A 37 5.30 8.04 -17.07
N HIS A 38 4.85 8.34 -15.85
CA HIS A 38 5.34 9.47 -15.06
C HIS A 38 5.33 9.13 -13.56
N ARG A 39 6.22 9.79 -12.80
CA ARG A 39 6.37 9.61 -11.35
C ARG A 39 5.34 10.46 -10.61
N ILE A 40 4.81 9.93 -9.50
CA ILE A 40 3.88 10.68 -8.63
C ILE A 40 4.36 10.78 -7.17
N SER A 41 5.24 9.91 -6.68
CA SER A 41 5.75 10.04 -5.30
C SER A 41 7.05 10.86 -5.26
N TYR A 42 7.10 11.95 -4.50
CA TYR A 42 8.29 12.84 -4.43
C TYR A 42 8.84 13.06 -3.02
N GLY A 43 8.19 12.53 -1.99
CA GLY A 43 8.68 12.64 -0.62
C GLY A 43 9.95 11.82 -0.35
N LYS A 44 10.53 11.98 0.84
CA LYS A 44 11.71 11.20 1.28
C LYS A 44 11.35 9.74 1.53
N GLY A 45 12.25 8.82 1.18
CA GLY A 45 12.10 7.37 1.40
C GLY A 45 11.82 6.59 0.11
N ARG A 46 11.56 5.29 0.28
CA ARG A 46 11.17 4.36 -0.79
C ARG A 46 9.67 4.11 -0.74
N TYR A 47 9.04 4.02 -1.90
CA TYR A 47 7.60 3.77 -2.03
C TYR A 47 7.37 2.50 -2.82
N ALA A 48 6.51 1.62 -2.32
CA ALA A 48 6.27 0.28 -2.82
C ALA A 48 4.78 -0.08 -2.73
N THR A 49 4.41 -1.19 -3.39
CA THR A 49 3.08 -1.82 -3.31
C THR A 49 1.91 -0.84 -3.45
N PRO A 50 1.87 0.00 -4.50
CA PRO A 50 0.77 0.92 -4.69
C PRO A 50 -0.50 0.19 -5.12
N VAL A 51 -1.65 0.59 -4.55
CA VAL A 51 -2.96 0.04 -4.91
C VAL A 51 -3.97 1.18 -5.10
N TRP A 52 -4.65 1.18 -6.24
CA TRP A 52 -5.66 2.19 -6.57
C TRP A 52 -6.92 1.95 -5.73
N SER A 53 -7.47 3.03 -5.16
CA SER A 53 -8.77 2.97 -4.48
C SER A 53 -9.88 2.61 -5.46
N PRO A 54 -10.85 1.75 -5.09
CA PRO A 54 -12.01 1.46 -5.93
C PRO A 54 -12.86 2.70 -6.24
N ARG A 55 -12.72 3.77 -5.46
CA ARG A 55 -13.33 5.10 -5.71
C ARG A 55 -12.60 5.93 -6.77
N GLY A 56 -11.39 5.54 -7.15
CA GLY A 56 -10.59 6.19 -8.18
C GLY A 56 -9.81 7.43 -7.73
N ASP A 57 -9.98 7.89 -6.49
CA ASP A 57 -9.48 9.19 -6.03
C ASP A 57 -8.17 9.14 -5.24
N LEU A 58 -7.78 7.96 -4.75
CA LEU A 58 -6.60 7.76 -3.92
C LEU A 58 -5.77 6.55 -4.38
N ILE A 59 -4.49 6.59 -4.04
CA ILE A 59 -3.54 5.49 -4.14
C ILE A 59 -3.04 5.21 -2.73
N ALA A 60 -3.25 3.99 -2.24
CA ALA A 60 -2.59 3.50 -1.04
C ALA A 60 -1.22 2.94 -1.39
N PHE A 61 -0.26 2.99 -0.46
CA PHE A 61 1.10 2.52 -0.70
C PHE A 61 1.80 2.12 0.60
N THR A 62 2.87 1.33 0.46
CA THR A 62 3.86 1.13 1.51
C THR A 62 5.00 2.12 1.33
N LYS A 63 5.43 2.77 2.41
CA LYS A 63 6.60 3.65 2.41
C LYS A 63 7.62 3.16 3.42
N MET A 64 8.89 3.23 3.05
CA MET A 64 10.00 2.89 3.91
C MET A 64 10.90 4.11 4.11
N SER A 65 11.05 4.53 5.38
CA SER A 65 11.84 5.70 5.75
C SER A 65 12.37 5.54 7.17
N GLY A 66 13.64 5.88 7.41
CA GLY A 66 14.23 5.86 8.75
C GLY A 66 14.22 4.48 9.43
N GLY A 67 14.26 3.39 8.66
CA GLY A 67 14.20 2.02 9.20
C GLY A 67 12.82 1.57 9.69
N ARG A 68 11.76 2.32 9.34
CA ARG A 68 10.37 1.98 9.62
C ARG A 68 9.57 1.88 8.32
N PHE A 69 8.46 1.17 8.41
CA PHE A 69 7.49 1.01 7.34
C PHE A 69 6.21 1.74 7.69
N TYR A 70 5.53 2.21 6.66
CA TYR A 70 4.34 3.03 6.75
C TYR A 70 3.30 2.57 5.74
N ILE A 71 2.04 2.53 6.15
CA ILE A 71 0.91 2.53 5.20
C ILE A 71 0.51 3.98 4.98
N GLY A 72 0.50 4.40 3.74
CA GLY A 72 0.13 5.76 3.36
C GLY A 72 -0.90 5.81 2.24
N VAL A 73 -1.48 6.98 2.05
CA VAL A 73 -2.37 7.32 0.95
C VAL A 73 -1.97 8.67 0.35
N MET A 74 -2.19 8.83 -0.95
CA MET A 74 -2.05 10.11 -1.66
C MET A 74 -3.08 10.18 -2.78
N ARG A 75 -3.32 11.37 -3.32
CA ARG A 75 -4.12 11.54 -4.53
C ARG A 75 -3.41 10.92 -5.73
N THR A 76 -4.16 10.71 -6.80
CA THR A 76 -3.65 10.09 -8.04
C THR A 76 -2.56 10.92 -8.74
N ASP A 77 -2.47 12.22 -8.44
CA ASP A 77 -1.41 13.13 -8.90
C ASP A 77 -0.19 13.17 -7.96
N GLY A 78 -0.21 12.41 -6.86
CA GLY A 78 0.84 12.38 -5.84
C GLY A 78 0.70 13.43 -4.74
N SER A 79 -0.28 14.33 -4.83
CA SER A 79 -0.51 15.36 -3.81
C SER A 79 -1.21 14.80 -2.57
N GLY A 80 -1.11 15.53 -1.45
CA GLY A 80 -1.87 15.22 -0.24
C GLY A 80 -1.45 13.92 0.45
N GLU A 81 -0.16 13.57 0.38
CA GLU A 81 0.40 12.40 1.08
C GLU A 81 0.04 12.42 2.57
N ARG A 82 -0.51 11.30 3.06
CA ARG A 82 -0.79 11.04 4.48
C ARG A 82 -0.32 9.65 4.85
N LEU A 83 0.28 9.53 6.03
CA LEU A 83 0.67 8.25 6.62
C LEU A 83 -0.40 7.88 7.65
N LEU A 84 -0.91 6.66 7.57
CA LEU A 84 -2.05 6.18 8.35
C LEU A 84 -1.63 5.21 9.46
N ALA A 85 -0.62 4.37 9.19
CA ALA A 85 -0.07 3.43 10.16
C ALA A 85 1.45 3.31 9.99
N GLU A 86 2.15 2.97 11.06
CA GLU A 86 3.60 2.72 11.05
C GLU A 86 4.01 1.60 12.02
N ASP A 87 5.03 0.83 11.66
CA ASP A 87 5.68 -0.13 12.56
C ASP A 87 7.07 -0.53 12.04
N PHE A 88 7.68 -1.55 12.63
CA PHE A 88 8.86 -2.23 12.12
C PHE A 88 8.62 -2.79 10.72
N LEU A 89 7.48 -3.43 10.49
CA LEU A 89 7.02 -3.83 9.16
C LEU A 89 5.49 -3.70 9.10
N VAL A 90 5.01 -2.89 8.16
CA VAL A 90 3.62 -2.83 7.70
C VAL A 90 3.65 -2.73 6.19
N GLU A 91 2.90 -3.58 5.50
CA GLU A 91 3.00 -3.68 4.04
C GLU A 91 1.73 -4.28 3.39
N ALA A 92 1.69 -4.25 2.06
CA ALA A 92 0.67 -4.79 1.19
C ALA A 92 -0.75 -4.25 1.51
N PRO A 93 -0.95 -2.93 1.43
CA PRO A 93 -2.27 -2.35 1.64
C PRO A 93 -3.25 -2.78 0.55
N THR A 94 -4.46 -3.18 0.93
CA THR A 94 -5.57 -3.44 0.02
C THR A 94 -6.84 -2.72 0.46
N TRP A 95 -7.63 -2.28 -0.52
CA TRP A 95 -8.83 -1.51 -0.29
C TRP A 95 -10.05 -2.39 -0.08
N ALA A 96 -10.82 -2.08 0.96
CA ALA A 96 -12.19 -2.53 1.03
C ALA A 96 -12.98 -1.99 -0.18
N PRO A 97 -14.00 -2.71 -0.70
CA PRO A 97 -14.69 -2.30 -1.93
C PRO A 97 -15.42 -0.96 -1.83
N ASN A 98 -15.73 -0.50 -0.61
CA ASN A 98 -16.31 0.83 -0.36
C ASN A 98 -15.28 1.98 -0.47
N GLY A 99 -13.98 1.66 -0.61
CA GLY A 99 -12.87 2.60 -0.69
C GLY A 99 -12.64 3.44 0.57
N ARG A 100 -13.11 2.99 1.75
CA ARG A 100 -12.98 3.72 3.02
C ARG A 100 -12.06 3.06 4.03
N VAL A 101 -11.84 1.76 3.90
CA VAL A 101 -11.04 0.96 4.82
C VAL A 101 -9.89 0.34 4.04
N LEU A 102 -8.70 0.37 4.64
CA LEU A 102 -7.55 -0.38 4.18
C LEU A 102 -7.34 -1.60 5.07
N MET A 103 -6.87 -2.68 4.47
CA MET A 103 -6.33 -3.83 5.16
C MET A 103 -4.85 -3.99 4.80
N PHE A 104 -4.03 -4.41 5.72
CA PHE A 104 -2.59 -4.61 5.53
C PHE A 104 -2.10 -5.67 6.50
N PHE A 105 -0.89 -6.20 6.29
CA PHE A 105 -0.26 -7.03 7.32
C PHE A 105 0.79 -6.24 8.07
N ARG A 106 0.97 -6.60 9.34
CA ARG A 106 2.00 -6.07 10.25
C ARG A 106 2.83 -7.23 10.77
N GLN A 107 4.13 -7.02 10.87
CA GLN A 107 5.06 -7.95 11.51
C GLN A 107 5.87 -7.23 12.58
N GLY A 108 5.83 -7.76 13.80
CA GLY A 108 6.70 -7.29 14.88
C GLY A 108 8.16 -7.69 14.67
N ARG A 109 9.08 -7.12 15.45
CA ARG A 109 10.49 -7.53 15.39
C ARG A 109 10.64 -8.96 15.89
N THR A 110 11.43 -9.76 15.17
CA THR A 110 11.96 -11.02 15.70
C THR A 110 12.94 -10.72 16.82
N ARG A 111 12.79 -11.39 17.96
CA ARG A 111 13.69 -11.31 19.12
C ARG A 111 14.94 -12.17 18.87
N LYS A 112 15.98 -11.95 19.67
CA LYS A 112 17.26 -12.68 19.55
C LYS A 112 17.13 -14.20 19.73
N ASP A 113 16.10 -14.63 20.44
CA ASP A 113 15.78 -16.05 20.69
C ASP A 113 14.97 -16.68 19.53
N GLY A 114 14.74 -15.95 18.43
CA GLY A 114 13.94 -16.41 17.30
C GLY A 114 12.43 -16.29 17.51
N SER A 115 11.96 -15.87 18.68
CA SER A 115 10.54 -15.63 18.96
C SER A 115 10.06 -14.28 18.43
N GLY A 116 8.74 -14.11 18.29
CA GLY A 116 8.16 -12.92 17.68
C GLY A 116 8.21 -12.97 16.16
N GLY A 117 8.05 -11.82 15.49
CA GLY A 117 7.98 -11.82 14.03
C GLY A 117 6.69 -12.41 13.45
N HIS A 118 5.63 -12.49 14.24
CA HIS A 118 4.34 -12.96 13.75
C HIS A 118 3.71 -11.96 12.81
N SER A 119 3.22 -12.45 11.67
CA SER A 119 2.44 -11.64 10.74
C SER A 119 0.97 -11.70 11.11
N ARG A 120 0.35 -10.53 11.27
CA ARG A 120 -1.06 -10.37 11.61
C ARG A 120 -1.70 -9.38 10.66
N LEU A 121 -2.98 -9.56 10.39
CA LEU A 121 -3.74 -8.66 9.54
C LEU A 121 -4.34 -7.54 10.37
N TYR A 122 -4.32 -6.33 9.84
CA TYR A 122 -4.93 -5.15 10.44
C TYR A 122 -5.80 -4.45 9.43
N SER A 123 -6.85 -3.79 9.92
CA SER A 123 -7.64 -2.85 9.12
C SER A 123 -7.64 -1.47 9.76
N ILE A 124 -7.62 -0.43 8.95
CA ILE A 124 -7.68 0.97 9.38
C ILE A 124 -8.64 1.77 8.50
N ASP A 125 -9.34 2.73 9.10
CA ASP A 125 -10.16 3.68 8.35
C ASP A 125 -9.29 4.76 7.69
N LEU A 126 -9.73 5.30 6.55
CA LEU A 126 -9.02 6.36 5.82
C LEU A 126 -8.70 7.62 6.64
N THR A 127 -9.48 7.88 7.68
CA THR A 127 -9.21 8.97 8.63
C THR A 127 -7.91 8.77 9.42
N GLY A 128 -7.35 7.55 9.41
CA GLY A 128 -6.19 7.15 10.20
C GLY A 128 -6.54 6.70 11.62
N PHE A 129 -7.85 6.55 11.91
CA PHE A 129 -8.35 6.08 13.20
C PHE A 129 -8.99 4.69 13.05
N ASN A 130 -9.42 4.13 14.17
CA ASN A 130 -10.08 2.82 14.24
C ASN A 130 -9.24 1.67 13.66
N GLU A 131 -7.92 1.71 13.90
CA GLU A 131 -7.07 0.57 13.61
C GLU A 131 -7.48 -0.62 14.49
N ARG A 132 -7.64 -1.80 13.87
CA ARG A 132 -7.99 -3.04 14.56
C ARG A 132 -7.28 -4.24 13.93
N GLU A 133 -6.92 -5.20 14.77
CA GLU A 133 -6.43 -6.50 14.33
C GLU A 133 -7.58 -7.36 13.80
N ILE A 134 -7.33 -8.10 12.73
CA ILE A 134 -8.23 -9.13 12.21
C ILE A 134 -7.72 -10.49 12.69
N VAL A 135 -8.47 -11.07 13.61
CA VAL A 135 -8.11 -12.34 14.26
C VAL A 135 -8.18 -13.47 13.24
N THR A 136 -7.06 -14.17 13.11
CA THR A 136 -6.90 -15.34 12.25
C THR A 136 -6.37 -16.50 13.09
N PRO A 137 -6.64 -17.78 12.74
CA PRO A 137 -6.21 -18.92 13.54
C PRO A 137 -4.68 -19.06 13.67
N MET A 138 -3.94 -18.53 12.68
CA MET A 138 -2.48 -18.57 12.59
C MET A 138 -1.97 -17.24 11.99
N ASP A 139 -0.68 -17.15 11.75
CA ASP A 139 -0.08 -16.04 11.02
C ASP A 139 -0.71 -15.85 9.64
N ALA A 140 -0.86 -14.59 9.23
CA ALA A 140 -1.47 -14.22 7.96
C ALA A 140 -0.83 -12.97 7.36
N SER A 141 -0.69 -12.98 6.04
CA SER A 141 -0.13 -11.90 5.21
C SER A 141 -0.98 -11.73 3.94
N ASP A 142 -0.62 -10.74 3.12
CA ASP A 142 -1.17 -10.53 1.77
C ASP A 142 -2.72 -10.49 1.70
N PRO A 143 -3.36 -9.62 2.50
CA PRO A 143 -4.82 -9.58 2.55
C PRO A 143 -5.42 -9.11 1.23
N ALA A 144 -6.51 -9.73 0.80
CA ALA A 144 -7.31 -9.27 -0.34
C ALA A 144 -8.79 -9.19 0.04
N TRP A 145 -9.48 -8.19 -0.51
CA TRP A 145 -10.92 -8.08 -0.38
C TRP A 145 -11.61 -8.75 -1.57
N SER A 146 -12.72 -9.43 -1.32
CA SER A 146 -13.59 -9.87 -2.41
C SER A 146 -14.14 -8.66 -3.17
N PRO A 147 -14.43 -8.78 -4.47
CA PRO A 147 -15.15 -7.73 -5.20
C PRO A 147 -16.54 -7.49 -4.60
N LEU A 148 -17.18 -6.39 -4.98
CA LEU A 148 -18.60 -6.16 -4.66
C LEU A 148 -19.43 -7.32 -5.23
N ILE A 149 -20.28 -7.91 -4.38
CA ILE A 149 -21.29 -8.87 -4.82
C ILE A 149 -22.39 -8.07 -5.55
N PRO A 150 -22.74 -8.42 -6.80
CA PRO A 150 -23.80 -7.75 -7.57
C PRO A 150 -25.18 -7.81 -6.92
#